data_AF-A0A7S4CLU4-F1
#
_entry.id   AF-A0A7S4CLU4-F1
#
_cell.length_a   1.000
_cell.length_b   1.000
_cell.length_c   1.000
_cell.angle_alpha   90.00
_cell.angle_beta   90.00
_cell.angle_gamma   90.00
#
_symmetry.space_group_name_H-M   'P 1'
#
loop_
_entity.id
_entity.type
_entity.pdbx_description
1 polymer ?
#
loop_
_entity_poly.entity_id
_entity_poly.type
_entity_poly.pdbx_seq_one_letter_code
_entity_poly.pdbx_strand_id
1 'polypeptide(L)'
;PLCRRLPCDPAITAEVVQGPRKHSERRVVVDMDVAVHEFHPQAYTLEPTQEDPPVYLMQHNLPEYQIGTPIECPKWQSTTTTAGCHACDRVFGLFTRRQHCVGCGKIFCLRCLHNEDVVIPAELVTHWQRQSLLYMAGVGNRVCLKCWDRAQPSNYLMDHSSMQLCELVLCPNACSKDLMFLGFVGAHLRYYCKLSLVICPWGCSRTSLRQDFKPRAHAIECQRKLVECPLGCGRSVRRCVLVEHRQNCDFRPLRCVHC
;
A
#
# COMPACT_ATOMS: atom_id res chain seq x y z
N PRO A 1 -3.69 -66.21 -6.85
CA PRO A 1 -3.14 -65.05 -7.56
C PRO A 1 -3.17 -63.79 -6.66
N LEU A 2 -2.44 -63.72 -5.54
CA LEU A 2 -0.98 -63.52 -5.39
C LEU A 2 -0.43 -62.36 -6.25
N CYS A 3 -0.61 -61.12 -5.78
CA CYS A 3 0.23 -59.99 -6.18
C CYS A 3 1.26 -59.73 -5.07
N ARG A 4 2.53 -59.85 -5.43
CA ARG A 4 3.71 -59.85 -4.54
C ARG A 4 4.08 -58.42 -4.12
N ARG A 5 4.60 -58.33 -2.89
CA ARG A 5 5.32 -57.18 -2.31
C ARG A 5 6.62 -56.90 -3.08
N LEU A 6 7.04 -55.64 -3.13
CA LEU A 6 8.45 -55.25 -3.21
C LEU A 6 8.83 -54.55 -1.89
N PRO A 7 10.03 -54.80 -1.33
CA PRO A 7 10.46 -54.28 -0.03
C PRO A 7 11.15 -52.91 -0.15
N CYS A 8 10.98 -52.08 0.89
CA CYS A 8 11.83 -50.93 1.16
C CYS A 8 13.03 -51.40 2.00
N ASP A 9 14.24 -51.17 1.51
CA ASP A 9 15.49 -51.47 2.19
C ASP A 9 15.96 -50.26 3.04
N PRO A 10 16.42 -50.44 4.29
CA PRO A 10 16.95 -49.36 5.11
C PRO A 10 18.47 -49.50 5.31
N ALA A 11 19.28 -48.52 4.89
CA ALA A 11 20.60 -48.26 5.49
C ALA A 11 21.25 -47.00 4.93
N ILE A 12 21.19 -45.89 5.66
CA ILE A 12 22.29 -44.91 5.66
C ILE A 12 22.54 -44.52 7.12
N THR A 13 23.59 -45.09 7.69
CA THR A 13 24.21 -44.66 8.94
C THR A 13 25.06 -43.43 8.66
N ALA A 14 24.74 -42.29 9.28
CA ALA A 14 25.61 -41.11 9.30
C ALA A 14 26.22 -40.96 10.70
N GLU A 15 27.52 -41.21 10.80
CA GLU A 15 28.32 -40.87 11.98
C GLU A 15 28.45 -39.34 12.11
N VAL A 16 28.12 -38.83 13.30
CA VAL A 16 28.27 -37.41 13.64
C VAL A 16 29.64 -37.21 14.28
N VAL A 17 30.62 -36.77 13.49
CA VAL A 17 31.87 -36.21 14.02
C VAL A 17 31.65 -34.73 14.31
N GLN A 18 31.67 -34.36 15.59
CA GLN A 18 31.62 -32.97 16.04
C GLN A 18 33.00 -32.32 15.91
N GLY A 19 33.15 -31.41 14.96
CA GLY A 19 34.30 -30.50 14.82
C GLY A 19 33.84 -29.02 14.85
N PRO A 20 34.70 -28.08 15.28
CA PRO A 20 34.31 -26.71 15.57
C PRO A 20 33.99 -25.90 14.31
N ARG A 21 32.82 -25.23 14.29
CA ARG A 21 32.33 -24.40 13.18
C ARG A 21 33.11 -23.09 13.10
N LYS A 22 33.85 -22.89 12.01
CA LYS A 22 34.21 -21.55 11.51
C LYS A 22 33.12 -21.10 10.54
N HIS A 23 32.61 -19.88 10.72
CA HIS A 23 31.65 -19.25 9.81
C HIS A 23 32.31 -18.99 8.45
N SER A 24 31.81 -19.64 7.41
CA SER A 24 31.96 -19.19 6.03
C SER A 24 30.57 -19.06 5.39
N GLU A 25 30.35 -17.92 4.76
CA GLU A 25 29.11 -17.56 4.07
C GLU A 25 28.85 -18.56 2.93
N ARG A 26 27.82 -19.40 3.08
CA ARG A 26 27.27 -20.19 1.99
C ARG A 26 26.26 -19.34 1.24
N ARG A 27 26.68 -18.78 0.11
CA ARG A 27 25.81 -18.21 -0.92
C ARG A 27 25.05 -19.38 -1.56
N VAL A 28 23.77 -19.51 -1.23
CA VAL A 28 22.87 -20.44 -1.93
C VAL A 28 22.45 -19.75 -3.22
N VAL A 29 23.03 -20.17 -4.34
CA VAL A 29 22.53 -19.83 -5.67
C VAL A 29 21.39 -20.81 -5.93
N VAL A 30 20.16 -20.29 -6.00
CA VAL A 30 19.00 -21.06 -6.44
C VAL A 30 18.87 -20.79 -7.94
N ASP A 31 19.27 -21.74 -8.78
CA ASP A 31 18.91 -21.71 -10.20
C ASP A 31 17.40 -22.00 -10.28
N MET A 32 16.62 -20.96 -10.59
CA MET A 32 15.24 -21.10 -11.04
C MET A 32 15.23 -20.92 -12.55
N ASP A 33 15.15 -22.04 -13.28
CA ASP A 33 14.83 -22.06 -14.70
C ASP A 33 13.36 -21.62 -14.88
N VAL A 34 13.13 -20.31 -14.94
CA VAL A 34 11.87 -19.73 -15.39
C VAL A 34 11.93 -19.68 -16.91
N ALA A 35 11.05 -20.43 -17.58
CA ALA A 35 10.84 -20.32 -19.01
C ALA A 35 10.29 -18.91 -19.33
N VAL A 36 11.19 -18.01 -19.69
CA VAL A 36 10.84 -16.72 -20.28
C VAL A 36 10.41 -17.02 -21.71
N HIS A 37 9.13 -16.82 -22.03
CA HIS A 37 8.71 -16.78 -23.42
C HIS A 37 9.45 -15.61 -24.09
N GLU A 38 10.37 -15.91 -25.00
CA GLU A 38 11.09 -14.93 -25.80
C GLU A 38 10.08 -14.12 -26.62
N PHE A 39 9.81 -12.90 -26.17
CA PHE A 39 9.03 -11.93 -26.94
C PHE A 39 9.96 -11.34 -28.00
N HIS A 40 9.83 -11.79 -29.24
CA HIS A 40 10.55 -11.25 -30.38
C HIS A 40 10.10 -9.79 -30.61
N PRO A 41 10.95 -8.77 -30.42
CA PRO A 41 10.58 -7.40 -30.73
C PRO A 41 10.62 -7.27 -32.25
N GLN A 42 9.46 -7.20 -32.89
CA GLN A 42 9.40 -6.71 -34.26
C GLN A 42 9.80 -5.24 -34.22
N ALA A 43 10.84 -4.88 -34.97
CA ALA A 43 11.28 -3.50 -35.11
C ALA A 43 10.22 -2.71 -35.88
N TYR A 44 9.40 -1.94 -35.17
CA TYR A 44 8.51 -0.95 -35.77
C TYR A 44 9.35 0.28 -36.09
N THR A 45 9.59 0.54 -37.38
CA THR A 45 10.05 1.85 -37.85
C THR A 45 8.88 2.83 -37.67
N LEU A 46 8.96 3.67 -36.64
CA LEU A 46 7.99 4.75 -36.42
C LEU A 46 8.34 5.91 -37.36
N GLU A 47 7.50 6.12 -38.37
CA GLU A 47 7.44 7.42 -39.03
C GLU A 47 6.86 8.46 -38.05
N PRO A 48 7.39 9.69 -37.98
CA PRO A 48 6.94 10.71 -37.05
C PRO A 48 5.58 11.25 -37.50
N THR A 49 4.50 10.67 -36.98
CA THR A 49 3.17 11.28 -37.05
C THR A 49 3.03 12.30 -35.93
N GLN A 50 2.62 13.51 -36.29
CA GLN A 50 2.57 14.70 -35.45
C GLN A 50 1.30 14.77 -34.59
N GLU A 51 0.74 13.61 -34.23
CA GLU A 51 -0.48 13.54 -33.43
C GLU A 51 -0.14 13.14 -31.99
N ASP A 52 -0.66 13.90 -31.04
CA ASP A 52 -0.46 13.69 -29.61
C ASP A 52 -0.70 12.21 -29.24
N PRO A 53 0.15 11.59 -28.39
CA PRO A 53 -0.02 10.20 -28.00
C PRO A 53 -1.41 10.04 -27.35
N PRO A 54 -2.19 9.00 -27.72
CA PRO A 54 -3.50 8.80 -27.15
C PRO A 54 -3.36 8.60 -25.64
N VAL A 55 -3.87 9.58 -24.89
CA VAL A 55 -4.08 9.43 -23.44
C VAL A 55 -5.08 8.29 -23.28
N TYR A 56 -4.58 7.10 -22.97
CA TYR A 56 -5.40 5.96 -22.57
C TYR A 56 -6.06 6.31 -21.23
N LEU A 57 -7.21 6.99 -21.29
CA LEU A 57 -8.18 6.98 -20.22
C LEU A 57 -8.68 5.53 -20.14
N MET A 58 -8.00 4.68 -19.36
CA MET A 58 -8.56 3.40 -18.93
C MET A 58 -9.75 3.69 -18.00
N GLN A 59 -10.87 4.04 -18.61
CA GLN A 59 -12.17 3.99 -18.01
C GLN A 59 -12.61 2.51 -18.01
N HIS A 60 -12.51 1.90 -16.84
CA HIS A 60 -13.47 0.90 -16.34
C HIS A 60 -13.55 -0.52 -16.93
N ASN A 61 -12.47 -1.11 -17.47
CA ASN A 61 -12.48 -2.55 -17.86
C ASN A 61 -11.34 -3.37 -17.23
N LEU A 62 -11.04 -3.19 -15.95
CA LEU A 62 -10.47 -4.30 -15.19
C LEU A 62 -11.64 -5.25 -14.87
N PRO A 63 -11.50 -6.58 -15.06
CA PRO A 63 -12.54 -7.50 -14.63
C PRO A 63 -12.86 -7.21 -13.18
N GLU A 64 -14.15 -7.16 -12.87
CA GLU A 64 -14.68 -6.94 -11.53
C GLU A 64 -14.27 -8.13 -10.66
N TYR A 65 -13.01 -8.11 -10.21
CA TYR A 65 -12.44 -9.13 -9.35
C TYR A 65 -13.18 -9.02 -8.03
N GLN A 66 -13.93 -10.06 -7.69
CA GLN A 66 -14.65 -10.16 -6.43
C GLN A 66 -13.62 -10.19 -5.31
N ILE A 67 -13.29 -8.99 -4.81
CA ILE A 67 -12.62 -8.81 -3.53
C ILE A 67 -13.48 -9.59 -2.54
N GLY A 68 -12.93 -10.67 -1.96
CA GLY A 68 -13.59 -11.44 -0.91
C GLY A 68 -14.16 -10.51 0.15
N THR A 69 -15.15 -10.98 0.91
CA THR A 69 -15.88 -10.21 1.94
C THR A 69 -14.98 -9.14 2.58
N PRO A 70 -15.38 -7.85 2.57
CA PRO A 70 -14.53 -6.77 3.04
C PRO A 70 -13.88 -7.16 4.37
N ILE A 71 -12.55 -7.22 4.40
CA ILE A 71 -11.82 -7.54 5.63
C ILE A 71 -12.24 -6.49 6.65
N GLU A 72 -13.07 -6.90 7.61
CA GLU A 72 -13.58 -5.99 8.61
C GLU A 72 -12.39 -5.35 9.32
N CYS A 73 -12.44 -4.02 9.43
CA CYS A 73 -11.41 -3.27 10.11
C CYS A 73 -11.24 -3.84 11.52
N PRO A 74 -10.05 -4.33 11.90
CA PRO A 74 -9.86 -4.84 13.24
C PRO A 74 -10.16 -3.73 14.23
N LYS A 75 -11.04 -4.02 15.20
CA LYS A 75 -11.36 -3.08 16.27
C LYS A 75 -10.12 -2.85 17.12
N TRP A 76 -9.60 -1.62 17.09
CA TRP A 76 -8.44 -1.23 17.89
C TRP A 76 -8.78 -1.32 19.37
N GLN A 77 -8.02 -2.15 20.08
CA GLN A 77 -8.23 -2.36 21.49
C GLN A 77 -7.71 -1.16 22.30
N SER A 78 -8.50 -0.69 23.27
CA SER A 78 -8.08 0.40 24.14
C SER A 78 -6.88 0.00 24.99
N THR A 79 -5.95 0.94 25.17
CA THR A 79 -4.81 0.79 26.08
C THR A 79 -5.21 0.76 27.54
N THR A 80 -6.38 1.32 27.89
CA THR A 80 -6.86 1.39 29.28
C THR A 80 -7.47 0.08 29.76
N THR A 81 -8.10 -0.67 28.86
CA THR A 81 -8.82 -1.90 29.19
C THR A 81 -7.92 -3.14 29.21
N THR A 82 -6.70 -3.02 28.69
CA THR A 82 -5.82 -4.17 28.49
C THR A 82 -4.77 -4.23 29.59
N ALA A 83 -4.96 -5.19 30.51
CA ALA A 83 -4.07 -5.40 31.65
C ALA A 83 -2.77 -6.14 31.26
N GLY A 84 -2.79 -7.00 30.24
CA GLY A 84 -1.64 -7.83 29.86
C GLY A 84 -1.47 -8.04 28.34
N CYS A 85 -0.29 -8.48 27.95
CA CYS A 85 0.08 -8.76 26.56
C CYS A 85 -0.80 -9.86 25.96
N HIS A 86 -1.41 -9.63 24.80
CA HIS A 86 -2.30 -10.60 24.15
C HIS A 86 -1.62 -11.90 23.65
N ALA A 87 -0.28 -11.98 23.72
CA ALA A 87 0.48 -13.18 23.32
C ALA A 87 1.09 -13.95 24.50
N CYS A 88 1.53 -13.27 25.55
CA CYS A 88 2.28 -13.89 26.65
C CYS A 88 1.71 -13.55 28.04
N ASP A 89 0.56 -12.87 28.07
CA ASP A 89 -0.18 -12.44 29.26
C ASP A 89 0.60 -11.58 30.27
N ARG A 90 1.81 -11.15 29.92
CA ARG A 90 2.64 -10.27 30.75
C ARG A 90 1.87 -8.98 31.06
N VAL A 91 1.68 -8.71 32.36
CA VAL A 91 1.02 -7.51 32.86
C VAL A 91 1.77 -6.25 32.41
N PHE A 92 1.01 -5.28 31.90
CA PHE A 92 1.53 -3.98 31.54
C PHE A 92 1.67 -3.10 32.77
N GLY A 93 2.80 -2.40 32.86
CA GLY A 93 3.15 -1.54 33.99
C GLY A 93 4.23 -0.56 33.59
N LEU A 94 4.99 -0.03 34.56
CA LEU A 94 6.00 1.01 34.31
C LEU A 94 7.10 0.56 33.33
N PHE A 95 7.46 -0.73 33.36
CA PHE A 95 8.55 -1.28 32.53
C PHE A 95 8.10 -2.02 31.27
N THR A 96 6.80 -2.31 31.14
CA THR A 96 6.26 -3.02 29.97
C THR A 96 5.27 -2.10 29.26
N ARG A 97 5.73 -1.46 28.19
CA ARG A 97 4.90 -0.56 27.38
C ARG A 97 3.91 -1.35 26.53
N ARG A 98 2.71 -0.80 26.40
CA ARG A 98 1.65 -1.27 25.49
C ARG A 98 2.01 -0.88 24.07
N GLN A 99 1.91 -1.82 23.14
CA GLN A 99 2.16 -1.59 21.72
C GLN A 99 1.09 -2.31 20.91
N HIS A 100 0.49 -1.65 19.93
CA HIS A 100 -0.53 -2.28 19.08
C HIS A 100 0.10 -3.02 17.90
N CYS A 101 -0.51 -4.13 17.53
CA CYS A 101 -0.27 -4.78 16.25
C CYS A 101 -1.05 -4.05 15.15
N VAL A 102 -0.37 -3.56 14.12
CA VAL A 102 -1.03 -2.89 12.97
C VAL A 102 -2.01 -3.83 12.26
N GLY A 103 -1.71 -5.12 12.18
CA GLY A 103 -2.53 -6.09 11.47
C GLY A 103 -3.82 -6.51 12.19
N CYS A 104 -3.89 -6.47 13.52
CA CYS A 104 -5.08 -6.94 14.26
C CYS A 104 -5.61 -6.00 15.35
N GLY A 105 -4.96 -4.85 15.59
CA GLY A 105 -5.41 -3.85 16.55
C GLY A 105 -5.32 -4.26 18.03
N LYS A 106 -4.83 -5.46 18.36
CA LYS A 106 -4.63 -5.93 19.75
C LYS A 106 -3.31 -5.42 20.33
N ILE A 107 -3.19 -5.46 21.65
CA ILE A 107 -2.03 -4.93 22.39
C ILE A 107 -1.06 -6.03 22.82
N PHE A 108 0.21 -5.81 22.55
CA PHE A 108 1.33 -6.72 22.81
C PHE A 108 2.46 -5.98 23.54
N CYS A 109 3.36 -6.74 24.18
CA CYS A 109 4.63 -6.21 24.64
C CYS A 109 5.65 -6.19 23.50
N LEU A 110 6.72 -5.41 23.65
CA LEU A 110 7.75 -5.26 22.61
C LEU A 110 8.41 -6.58 22.21
N ARG A 111 8.51 -7.56 23.12
CA ARG A 111 9.07 -8.89 22.82
C ARG A 111 8.16 -9.78 21.96
N CYS A 112 6.85 -9.51 21.98
CA CYS A 112 5.86 -10.27 21.23
C CYS A 112 5.45 -9.61 19.91
N LEU A 113 5.98 -8.41 19.64
CA LEU A 113 5.87 -7.77 18.34
C LEU A 113 7.13 -8.07 17.56
N HIS A 114 6.93 -8.48 16.31
CA HIS A 114 7.99 -8.64 15.34
C HIS A 114 8.26 -7.27 14.71
N ASN A 115 9.55 -6.91 14.64
CA ASN A 115 10.02 -5.58 14.20
C ASN A 115 10.63 -5.60 12.80
N GLU A 116 10.67 -6.76 12.12
CA GLU A 116 11.15 -6.78 10.74
C GLU A 116 10.18 -6.01 9.84
N ASP A 117 10.72 -5.44 8.76
CA ASP A 117 10.01 -4.59 7.82
C ASP A 117 8.90 -5.37 7.08
N VAL A 118 7.77 -5.61 7.75
CA VAL A 118 6.57 -6.11 7.07
C VAL A 118 6.06 -5.00 6.18
N VAL A 119 6.17 -5.23 4.89
CA VAL A 119 5.30 -4.58 3.91
C VAL A 119 3.94 -5.24 4.08
N ILE A 120 3.04 -4.59 4.82
CA ILE A 120 1.63 -4.98 4.84
C ILE A 120 1.01 -4.39 3.56
N PRO A 121 0.52 -5.21 2.63
CA PRO A 121 -0.28 -4.76 1.49
C PRO A 121 -1.26 -3.65 1.85
N ALA A 122 -1.34 -2.61 1.02
CA ALA A 122 -2.25 -1.48 1.23
C ALA A 122 -3.73 -1.93 1.30
N GLU A 123 -4.05 -3.07 0.70
CA GLU A 123 -5.35 -3.75 0.73
C GLU A 123 -5.67 -4.37 2.08
N LEU A 124 -4.64 -4.76 2.85
CA LEU A 124 -4.75 -5.31 4.20
C LEU A 124 -4.57 -4.25 5.29
N VAL A 125 -3.96 -3.11 4.94
CA VAL A 125 -3.92 -1.93 5.78
C VAL A 125 -5.26 -1.20 5.68
N THR A 126 -6.15 -1.56 6.60
CA THR A 126 -7.47 -0.92 6.70
C THR A 126 -7.34 0.60 6.92
N HIS A 127 -8.34 1.31 6.39
CA HIS A 127 -8.56 2.76 6.24
C HIS A 127 -8.04 3.73 7.34
N TRP A 128 -7.67 3.29 8.54
CA TRP A 128 -7.29 4.13 9.67
C TRP A 128 -5.85 4.65 9.65
N GLN A 129 -4.98 4.17 8.75
CA GLN A 129 -3.65 4.78 8.51
C GLN A 129 -3.61 5.85 7.38
N ARG A 130 -4.77 6.27 6.85
CA ARG A 130 -4.84 7.24 5.72
C ARG A 130 -4.18 8.60 5.96
N GLN A 131 -3.93 9.01 7.22
CA GLN A 131 -3.17 10.23 7.54
C GLN A 131 -1.70 9.99 7.87
N SER A 132 -1.25 8.73 8.02
CA SER A 132 0.12 8.42 8.48
C SER A 132 0.96 7.61 7.48
N LEU A 133 0.37 6.99 6.44
CA LEU A 133 1.14 6.23 5.43
C LEU A 133 2.00 7.10 4.50
N LEU A 134 1.67 8.38 4.32
CA LEU A 134 2.58 9.34 3.67
C LEU A 134 3.82 9.64 4.53
N TYR A 135 3.84 9.22 5.79
CA TYR A 135 4.90 9.50 6.76
C TYR A 135 5.63 8.23 7.27
N MET A 136 5.21 7.02 6.87
CA MET A 136 5.72 5.76 7.45
C MET A 136 6.16 4.72 6.40
N ALA A 137 6.41 5.13 5.15
CA ALA A 137 7.24 4.31 4.25
C ALA A 137 8.67 4.31 4.82
N GLY A 138 9.03 3.26 5.57
CA GLY A 138 10.32 3.13 6.26
C GLY A 138 10.30 3.20 7.79
N VAL A 139 9.11 3.23 8.43
CA VAL A 139 9.01 3.04 9.88
C VAL A 139 8.39 1.66 10.13
N GLY A 140 9.22 0.70 10.54
CA GLY A 140 8.84 -0.71 10.70
C GLY A 140 7.46 -0.90 11.30
N ASN A 141 6.54 -1.46 10.50
CA ASN A 141 5.18 -1.75 10.93
C ASN A 141 5.22 -2.94 11.89
N ARG A 142 5.06 -2.66 13.19
CA ARG A 142 5.05 -3.71 14.20
C ARG A 142 3.78 -4.54 14.11
N VAL A 143 3.95 -5.85 13.93
CA VAL A 143 2.86 -6.82 13.95
C VAL A 143 3.14 -7.94 14.94
N CYS A 144 2.10 -8.59 15.44
CA CYS A 144 2.27 -9.80 16.25
C CYS A 144 2.68 -10.98 15.37
N LEU A 145 3.29 -12.03 15.96
CA LEU A 145 3.72 -13.23 15.23
C LEU A 145 2.61 -13.84 14.36
N LYS A 146 1.36 -13.92 14.85
CA LYS A 146 0.24 -14.42 14.04
C LYS A 146 -0.07 -13.56 12.81
N CYS A 147 0.09 -12.25 12.92
CA CYS A 147 -0.08 -11.33 11.79
C CYS A 147 1.15 -11.35 10.87
N TRP A 148 2.35 -11.52 11.43
CA TRP A 148 3.59 -11.72 10.68
C TRP A 148 3.50 -12.98 9.82
N ASP A 149 3.13 -14.11 10.40
CA ASP A 149 2.99 -15.38 9.68
C ASP A 149 1.97 -15.24 8.55
N ARG A 150 0.81 -14.63 8.80
CA ARG A 150 -0.15 -14.34 7.72
C ARG A 150 0.36 -13.36 6.67
N ALA A 151 1.28 -12.46 7.03
CA ALA A 151 1.85 -11.48 6.11
C ALA A 151 3.04 -12.03 5.30
N GLN A 152 3.55 -13.23 5.62
CA GLN A 152 4.64 -13.85 4.88
C GLN A 152 4.20 -14.18 3.45
N PRO A 153 4.98 -13.79 2.42
CA PRO A 153 4.70 -14.14 1.03
C PRO A 153 4.48 -15.64 0.82
N SER A 154 5.26 -16.48 1.50
CA SER A 154 5.12 -17.95 1.44
C SER A 154 3.78 -18.48 1.92
N ASN A 155 3.12 -17.78 2.85
CA ASN A 155 1.82 -18.16 3.38
C ASN A 155 0.66 -17.60 2.54
N TYR A 156 0.90 -16.61 1.68
CA TYR A 156 -0.01 -16.28 0.59
C TYR A 156 0.08 -17.34 -0.52
N LEU A 157 1.29 -17.81 -0.86
CA LEU A 157 1.53 -18.78 -1.93
C LEU A 157 0.83 -20.14 -1.77
N MET A 158 0.42 -20.54 -0.56
CA MET A 158 -0.16 -21.87 -0.31
C MET A 158 -1.65 -22.01 -0.67
N ASP A 159 -2.38 -20.92 -0.97
CA ASP A 159 -3.76 -20.99 -1.52
C ASP A 159 -3.87 -20.41 -2.95
N HIS A 160 -2.74 -20.19 -3.61
CA HIS A 160 -2.67 -19.49 -4.90
C HIS A 160 -2.75 -20.38 -6.15
N SER A 161 -2.79 -21.71 -6.01
CA SER A 161 -2.92 -22.61 -7.17
C SER A 161 -4.24 -22.43 -7.94
N SER A 162 -5.22 -21.72 -7.36
CA SER A 162 -6.53 -21.47 -7.96
C SER A 162 -6.76 -20.02 -8.40
N MET A 163 -5.86 -19.06 -8.11
CA MET A 163 -6.12 -17.64 -8.33
C MET A 163 -5.13 -17.01 -9.31
N GLN A 164 -5.64 -16.51 -10.44
CA GLN A 164 -4.93 -15.70 -11.46
C GLN A 164 -4.20 -14.43 -10.93
N LEU A 165 -4.18 -14.20 -9.61
CA LEU A 165 -3.60 -13.01 -8.99
C LEU A 165 -2.08 -13.04 -8.82
N CYS A 166 -1.43 -14.21 -8.98
CA CYS A 166 0.02 -14.35 -8.89
C CYS A 166 0.75 -14.07 -10.22
N GLU A 167 0.02 -13.69 -11.27
CA GLU A 167 0.66 -13.29 -12.52
C GLU A 167 1.50 -12.03 -12.29
N LEU A 168 2.79 -12.11 -12.61
CA LEU A 168 3.69 -10.97 -12.59
C LEU A 168 3.49 -10.18 -13.88
N VAL A 169 3.10 -8.92 -13.75
CA VAL A 169 2.85 -8.02 -14.87
C VAL A 169 3.67 -6.74 -14.71
N LEU A 170 3.95 -6.08 -15.83
CA LEU A 170 4.49 -4.72 -15.81
C LEU A 170 3.37 -3.74 -15.44
N CYS A 171 3.75 -2.58 -14.89
CA CYS A 171 2.80 -1.48 -14.74
C CYS A 171 2.22 -1.09 -16.10
N PRO A 172 0.89 -0.97 -16.25
CA PRO A 172 0.26 -0.54 -17.52
C PRO A 172 0.72 0.84 -18.01
N ASN A 173 1.13 1.72 -17.08
CA ASN A 173 1.67 3.05 -17.42
C ASN A 173 3.19 3.02 -17.65
N ALA A 174 3.84 1.85 -17.64
CA ALA A 174 5.28 1.66 -17.81
C ALA A 174 6.15 2.52 -16.88
N CYS A 175 5.69 2.81 -15.65
CA CYS A 175 6.42 3.71 -14.74
C CYS A 175 7.62 3.07 -14.03
N SER A 176 7.72 1.74 -14.03
CA SER A 176 8.84 0.96 -13.50
C SER A 176 9.17 -0.17 -14.44
N LYS A 177 10.44 -0.61 -14.46
CA LYS A 177 10.86 -1.83 -15.15
C LYS A 177 10.57 -3.09 -14.33
N ASP A 178 10.25 -2.93 -13.06
CA ASP A 178 9.99 -4.03 -12.13
C ASP A 178 8.61 -4.62 -12.35
N LEU A 179 8.54 -5.96 -12.31
CA LEU A 179 7.32 -6.73 -12.31
C LEU A 179 6.58 -6.59 -10.97
N MET A 180 5.25 -6.60 -11.01
CA MET A 180 4.38 -6.60 -9.83
C MET A 180 3.28 -7.64 -10.01
N PHE A 181 2.77 -8.21 -8.91
CA PHE A 181 1.65 -9.13 -9.02
C PHE A 181 0.39 -8.40 -9.51
N LEU A 182 -0.38 -9.05 -10.37
CA LEU A 182 -1.61 -8.53 -10.96
C LEU A 182 -2.59 -8.01 -9.88
N GLY A 183 -2.69 -8.72 -8.75
CA GLY A 183 -3.49 -8.29 -7.59
C GLY A 183 -3.09 -6.93 -6.99
N PHE A 184 -1.83 -6.49 -7.17
CA PHE A 184 -1.32 -5.21 -6.66
C PHE A 184 -1.35 -4.07 -7.68
N VAL A 185 -1.65 -4.35 -8.95
CA VAL A 185 -1.68 -3.31 -10.01
C VAL A 185 -2.69 -2.21 -9.66
N GLY A 186 -3.84 -2.57 -9.08
CA GLY A 186 -4.86 -1.60 -8.68
C GLY A 186 -4.36 -0.58 -7.65
N ALA A 187 -3.71 -1.04 -6.56
CA ALA A 187 -3.14 -0.15 -5.56
C ALA A 187 -1.94 0.63 -6.11
N HIS A 188 -1.10 -0.02 -6.92
CA HIS A 188 -0.03 0.65 -7.65
C HIS A 188 -0.57 1.86 -8.44
N LEU A 189 -1.53 1.65 -9.35
CA LEU A 189 -2.11 2.70 -10.17
C LEU A 189 -2.78 3.81 -9.33
N ARG A 190 -3.44 3.45 -8.22
CA ARG A 190 -4.19 4.41 -7.40
C ARG A 190 -3.31 5.26 -6.49
N TYR A 191 -2.20 4.72 -5.98
CA TYR A 191 -1.45 5.37 -4.91
C TYR A 191 0.01 5.64 -5.23
N TYR A 192 0.66 4.75 -6.00
CA TYR A 192 2.12 4.73 -6.12
C TYR A 192 2.62 5.10 -7.53
N CYS A 193 1.83 4.85 -8.57
CA CYS A 193 2.23 5.04 -9.96
C CYS A 193 2.48 6.53 -10.24
N LYS A 194 3.74 6.89 -10.51
CA LYS A 194 4.17 8.26 -10.84
C LYS A 194 3.50 8.80 -12.11
N LEU A 195 3.20 7.88 -13.03
CA LEU A 195 2.56 8.16 -14.31
C LEU A 195 1.04 7.95 -14.26
N SER A 196 0.45 7.71 -13.08
CA SER A 196 -1.01 7.72 -12.95
C SER A 196 -1.55 9.14 -13.12
N LEU A 197 -2.67 9.26 -13.82
CA LEU A 197 -3.43 10.50 -13.89
C LEU A 197 -4.09 10.77 -12.54
N VAL A 198 -3.93 11.99 -12.05
CA VAL A 198 -4.58 12.50 -10.86
C VAL A 198 -5.51 13.62 -11.28
N ILE A 199 -6.78 13.50 -10.89
CA ILE A 199 -7.77 14.55 -11.05
C ILE A 199 -7.71 15.44 -9.81
N CYS A 200 -7.84 16.75 -10.00
CA CYS A 200 -7.88 17.71 -8.91
C CYS A 200 -8.87 17.28 -7.81
N PRO A 201 -8.43 17.15 -6.54
CA PRO A 201 -9.28 16.68 -5.45
C PRO A 201 -10.36 17.70 -5.05
N TRP A 202 -10.26 18.95 -5.50
CA TRP A 202 -11.27 19.99 -5.29
C TRP A 202 -12.28 20.09 -6.44
N GLY A 203 -12.16 19.25 -7.48
CA GLY A 203 -13.14 19.19 -8.58
C GLY A 203 -13.06 20.36 -9.57
N CYS A 204 -11.86 20.91 -9.81
CA CYS A 204 -11.67 21.93 -10.86
C CYS A 204 -11.37 21.34 -12.26
N SER A 205 -11.56 20.03 -12.43
CA SER A 205 -11.32 19.27 -13.66
C SER A 205 -9.89 19.30 -14.21
N ARG A 206 -8.93 19.89 -13.48
CA ARG A 206 -7.52 19.80 -13.85
C ARG A 206 -7.04 18.36 -13.66
N THR A 207 -6.39 17.83 -14.69
CA THR A 207 -5.77 16.50 -14.68
C THR A 207 -4.28 16.66 -14.92
N SER A 208 -3.47 15.88 -14.23
CA SER A 208 -2.01 15.83 -14.45
C SER A 208 -1.46 14.47 -14.01
N LEU A 209 -0.25 14.12 -14.44
CA LEU A 209 0.45 12.97 -13.89
C LEU A 209 0.73 13.18 -12.40
N ARG A 210 0.73 12.10 -11.62
CA ARG A 210 0.98 12.14 -10.17
C ARG A 210 2.32 12.80 -9.82
N GLN A 211 3.38 12.50 -10.58
CA GLN A 211 4.70 13.10 -10.36
C GLN A 211 4.72 14.62 -10.57
N ASP A 212 3.85 15.14 -11.43
CA ASP A 212 3.78 16.55 -11.78
C ASP A 212 2.73 17.30 -10.95
N PHE A 213 1.78 16.57 -10.36
CA PHE A 213 0.75 17.15 -9.51
C PHE A 213 1.33 17.58 -8.16
N LYS A 214 1.53 18.90 -7.99
CA LYS A 214 1.94 19.51 -6.72
C LYS A 214 0.71 19.99 -5.94
N PRO A 215 0.17 19.23 -4.95
CA PRO A 215 -1.12 19.54 -4.35
C PRO A 215 -1.11 20.88 -3.62
N ARG A 216 -0.01 21.22 -2.92
CA ARG A 216 0.13 22.48 -2.19
C ARG A 216 0.12 23.70 -3.12
N ALA A 217 0.89 23.64 -4.20
CA ALA A 217 0.93 24.71 -5.20
C ALA A 217 -0.44 24.88 -5.86
N HIS A 218 -1.04 23.77 -6.34
CA HIS A 218 -2.36 23.80 -6.94
C HIS A 218 -3.43 24.33 -5.95
N ALA A 219 -3.33 24.01 -4.66
CA ALA A 219 -4.27 24.51 -3.66
C ALA A 219 -4.30 26.05 -3.57
N ILE A 220 -3.21 26.75 -3.89
CA ILE A 220 -3.12 28.21 -3.81
C ILE A 220 -3.86 28.89 -4.96
N GLU A 221 -3.98 28.23 -6.11
CA GLU A 221 -4.60 28.77 -7.32
C GLU A 221 -5.94 28.11 -7.68
N CYS A 222 -6.24 26.91 -7.16
CA CYS A 222 -7.45 26.16 -7.49
C CYS A 222 -8.72 26.97 -7.17
N GLN A 223 -9.50 27.26 -8.20
CA GLN A 223 -10.73 28.05 -8.09
C GLN A 223 -11.83 27.37 -7.29
N ARG A 224 -11.85 26.03 -7.28
CA ARG A 224 -12.85 25.24 -6.56
C ARG A 224 -12.49 24.97 -5.10
N LYS A 225 -11.26 25.28 -4.67
CA LYS A 225 -10.85 25.10 -3.27
C LYS A 225 -11.70 25.96 -2.35
N LEU A 226 -12.20 25.36 -1.27
CA LEU A 226 -12.84 26.09 -0.17
C LEU A 226 -11.78 26.87 0.62
N VAL A 227 -12.04 28.15 0.82
CA VAL A 227 -11.21 29.07 1.59
C VAL A 227 -12.09 29.80 2.58
N GLU A 228 -11.55 30.04 3.76
CA GLU A 228 -12.22 30.82 4.80
C GLU A 228 -12.33 32.29 4.40
N CYS A 229 -13.41 32.94 4.83
CA CYS A 229 -13.58 34.36 4.60
C CYS A 229 -12.49 35.16 5.32
N PRO A 230 -11.70 35.99 4.61
CA PRO A 230 -10.63 36.78 5.22
C PRO A 230 -11.14 37.93 6.09
N LEU A 231 -12.44 38.23 6.04
CA LEU A 231 -13.10 39.21 6.92
C LEU A 231 -13.51 38.59 8.26
N GLY A 232 -13.27 37.29 8.48
CA GLY A 232 -13.53 36.63 9.76
C GLY A 232 -15.00 36.28 10.03
N CYS A 233 -15.86 36.25 9.01
CA CYS A 233 -17.29 35.91 9.20
C CYS A 233 -17.57 34.42 9.49
N GLY A 234 -16.53 33.57 9.50
CA GLY A 234 -16.64 32.12 9.77
C GLY A 234 -17.10 31.25 8.60
N ARG A 235 -17.54 31.84 7.47
CA ARG A 235 -17.95 31.05 6.29
C ARG A 235 -16.75 30.60 5.46
N SER A 236 -16.85 29.38 4.92
CA SER A 236 -15.95 28.87 3.88
C SER A 236 -16.63 28.91 2.53
N VAL A 237 -15.99 29.54 1.53
CA VAL A 237 -16.53 29.69 0.19
C VAL A 237 -15.53 29.20 -0.85
N ARG A 238 -15.98 28.83 -2.06
CA ARG A 238 -15.05 28.51 -3.14
C ARG A 238 -14.26 29.76 -3.52
N ARG A 239 -12.98 29.60 -3.85
CA ARG A 239 -12.14 30.73 -4.26
C ARG A 239 -12.74 31.54 -5.42
N CYS A 240 -13.37 30.89 -6.41
CA CYS A 240 -14.01 31.59 -7.52
C CYS A 240 -15.13 32.54 -7.10
N VAL A 241 -15.83 32.29 -6.00
CA VAL A 241 -16.92 33.15 -5.50
C VAL A 241 -16.47 34.06 -4.36
N LEU A 242 -15.18 34.04 -3.99
CA LEU A 242 -14.68 34.80 -2.85
C LEU A 242 -14.80 36.32 -3.06
N VAL A 243 -14.64 36.80 -4.29
CA VAL A 243 -14.76 38.24 -4.60
C VAL A 243 -16.18 38.72 -4.37
N GLU A 244 -17.16 38.00 -4.92
CA GLU A 244 -18.59 38.28 -4.73
C GLU A 244 -18.98 38.16 -3.25
N HIS A 245 -18.51 37.11 -2.57
CA HIS A 245 -18.74 36.93 -1.14
C HIS A 245 -18.22 38.12 -0.32
N ARG A 246 -17.03 38.67 -0.61
CA ARG A 246 -16.47 39.83 0.13
C ARG A 246 -17.34 41.07 0.00
N GLN A 247 -17.93 41.30 -1.17
CA GLN A 247 -18.81 42.44 -1.42
C GLN A 247 -20.14 42.32 -0.66
N ASN A 248 -20.61 41.09 -0.46
CA ASN A 248 -21.87 40.78 0.22
C ASN A 248 -21.68 40.22 1.63
N CYS A 249 -20.48 40.32 2.20
CA CYS A 249 -20.17 39.80 3.52
C CYS A 249 -20.81 40.69 4.60
N ASP A 250 -21.32 40.06 5.66
CA ASP A 250 -21.85 40.74 6.85
C ASP A 250 -20.74 41.54 7.57
N PHE A 251 -19.48 41.10 7.43
CA PHE A 251 -18.28 41.71 8.00
C PHE A 251 -17.54 42.61 7.00
N ARG A 252 -18.19 43.03 5.90
CA ARG A 252 -17.55 43.92 4.91
C ARG A 252 -17.33 45.32 5.50
N PRO A 253 -16.21 45.99 5.20
CA PRO A 253 -16.03 47.38 5.59
C PRO A 253 -17.02 48.27 4.82
N LEU A 254 -17.75 49.12 5.54
CA LEU A 254 -18.55 50.19 4.95
C LEU A 254 -17.73 51.48 4.95
N ARG A 255 -17.71 52.19 3.82
CA ARG A 255 -17.15 53.54 3.79
C ARG A 255 -18.14 54.49 4.48
N CYS A 256 -17.61 55.35 5.35
CA CYS A 256 -18.38 56.47 5.85
C CYS A 256 -18.69 57.40 4.67
N VAL A 257 -19.94 57.79 4.51
CA VAL A 257 -20.34 58.75 3.45
C VAL A 257 -19.94 60.19 3.80
N HIS A 258 -19.36 60.42 4.98
CA HIS A 258 -19.08 61.75 5.54
C HIS A 258 -17.61 61.98 5.90
N CYS A 259 -16.72 60.99 5.76
CA CYS A 259 -15.27 61.16 5.96
C CYS A 259 -14.45 60.27 5.02
#